data_AF-A0A836ZPT6-F1
#
_entry.id   AF-A0A836ZPT6-F1
#
_cell.length_a   1.000
_cell.length_b   1.000
_cell.length_c   1.000
_cell.angle_alpha   90.00
_cell.angle_beta   90.00
_cell.angle_gamma   90.00
#
_symmetry.space_group_name_H-M   'P 1'
#
loop_
_entity.id
_entity.type
_entity.pdbx_description
1 polymer ?
#
loop_
_entity_poly.entity_id
_entity_poly.type
_entity_poly.pdbx_seq_one_letter_code
_entity_poly.pdbx_strand_id
1 'polypeptide(L)'
;MKLLLTLGRTLRAADWTAERTKANDLSEQLGEAVTENAGVAAFGKALTTGWGKLHKGKFFASPSIAFGTGGLAEVLKQVSVRFSPGHETPSVDFERLSDGQQSLLYISLVLAAHAVDVAALADEESPFDLARLRPAAFTLLAVEEPENSLSPQYLGRVIQSLRDLKEESGGQAIVATHSPAILRRATPDL
;
A
#
# COMPACT_ATOMS: atom_id res chain seq x y z
N MET A 1 -2.34 5.69 -7.68
CA MET A 1 -3.38 5.76 -6.62
C MET A 1 -4.06 4.41 -6.31
N LYS A 2 -4.44 3.56 -7.29
CA LYS A 2 -5.12 2.27 -7.01
C LYS A 2 -4.25 1.15 -6.40
N LEU A 3 -2.93 1.11 -6.64
CA LEU A 3 -2.09 0.02 -6.10
C LEU A 3 -1.65 0.18 -4.64
N LEU A 4 -1.49 1.41 -4.13
CA LEU A 4 -1.32 1.65 -2.69
C LEU A 4 -2.55 1.18 -1.90
N LEU A 5 -3.73 1.14 -2.53
CA LEU A 5 -4.93 0.53 -1.93
C LEU A 5 -4.78 -0.98 -1.78
N THR A 6 -4.08 -1.67 -2.69
CA THR A 6 -3.83 -3.11 -2.59
C THR A 6 -2.90 -3.41 -1.43
N LEU A 7 -1.76 -2.71 -1.33
CA LEU A 7 -0.87 -2.81 -0.18
C LEU A 7 -1.61 -2.50 1.13
N GLY A 8 -2.33 -1.39 1.17
CA GLY A 8 -3.12 -0.99 2.33
C GLY A 8 -4.25 -1.98 2.66
N ARG A 9 -4.85 -2.65 1.68
CA ARG A 9 -5.84 -3.72 1.90
C ARG A 9 -5.17 -4.91 2.58
N THR A 10 -4.08 -5.42 2.00
CA THR A 10 -3.36 -6.59 2.51
C THR A 10 -2.86 -6.35 3.94
N LEU A 11 -2.24 -5.19 4.20
CA LEU A 11 -1.79 -4.85 5.54
C LEU A 11 -2.93 -4.73 6.55
N ARG A 12 -4.07 -4.16 6.19
CA ARG A 12 -5.24 -4.09 7.09
C ARG A 12 -5.90 -5.45 7.35
N ALA A 13 -5.66 -6.41 6.48
CA ALA A 13 -6.17 -7.77 6.61
C ALA A 13 -5.26 -8.68 7.44
N ALA A 14 -4.00 -8.31 7.66
CA ALA A 14 -3.12 -9.06 8.55
C ALA A 14 -3.72 -9.14 9.98
N ASP A 15 -3.43 -10.21 10.70
CA ASP A 15 -3.74 -10.31 12.11
C ASP A 15 -2.80 -9.38 12.90
N TRP A 16 -3.39 -8.41 13.57
CA TRP A 16 -2.70 -7.43 14.41
C TRP A 16 -3.00 -7.63 15.90
N THR A 17 -3.59 -8.76 16.29
CA THR A 17 -4.09 -8.97 17.65
C THR A 17 -2.99 -8.80 18.69
N ALA A 18 -1.76 -9.25 18.39
CA ALA A 18 -0.62 -9.12 19.30
C ALA A 18 -0.06 -7.67 19.37
N GLU A 19 0.02 -6.97 18.23
CA GLU A 19 0.67 -5.66 18.14
C GLU A 19 -0.29 -4.49 18.39
N ARG A 20 -1.61 -4.69 18.25
CA ARG A 20 -2.60 -3.60 18.23
C ARG A 20 -2.55 -2.72 19.47
N THR A 21 -2.47 -3.31 20.66
CA THR A 21 -2.41 -2.55 21.91
C THR A 21 -1.17 -1.67 21.94
N LYS A 22 0.00 -2.26 21.70
CA LYS A 22 1.28 -1.54 21.66
C LYS A 22 1.29 -0.43 20.61
N ALA A 23 0.74 -0.68 19.42
CA ALA A 23 0.67 0.31 18.35
C ALA A 23 -0.26 1.48 18.71
N ASN A 24 -1.38 1.21 19.39
CA ASN A 24 -2.29 2.25 19.87
C ASN A 24 -1.63 3.11 20.96
N ASP A 25 -0.97 2.49 21.95
CA ASP A 25 -0.28 3.21 23.03
C ASP A 25 0.82 4.14 22.48
N LEU A 26 1.61 3.66 21.50
CA LEU A 26 2.63 4.48 20.85
C LEU A 26 2.04 5.63 20.04
N SER A 27 0.88 5.41 19.40
CA SER A 27 0.18 6.46 18.66
C SER A 27 -0.37 7.54 19.60
N GLU A 28 -0.83 7.16 20.79
CA GLU A 28 -1.28 8.10 21.83
C GLU A 28 -0.11 8.92 22.38
N GLN A 29 1.00 8.28 22.74
CA GLN A 29 2.23 8.97 23.19
C GLN A 29 2.76 9.96 22.15
N LEU A 30 2.72 9.60 20.86
CA LEU A 30 3.08 10.52 19.79
C LEU A 30 2.12 11.71 19.74
N GLY A 31 0.82 11.46 19.89
CA GLY A 31 -0.20 12.50 19.94
C GLY A 31 0.06 13.50 21.07
N GLU A 32 0.31 13.00 22.28
CA GLU A 32 0.64 13.81 23.46
C GLU A 32 1.88 14.68 23.21
N ALA A 33 2.99 14.07 22.79
CA ALA A 33 4.24 14.78 22.53
C ALA A 33 4.09 15.92 21.50
N VAL A 34 3.27 15.72 20.46
CA VAL A 34 3.00 16.77 19.46
C VAL A 34 2.13 17.89 20.07
N THR A 35 1.13 17.56 20.89
CA THR A 35 0.27 18.57 21.54
C THR A 35 0.99 19.38 22.64
N GLU A 36 2.03 18.82 23.25
CA GLU A 36 2.88 19.51 24.22
C GLU A 36 3.74 20.60 23.59
N ASN A 37 3.90 20.61 22.27
CA ASN A 37 4.61 21.67 21.58
C ASN A 37 3.96 23.04 21.90
N ALA A 38 4.76 23.98 22.40
CA ALA A 38 4.27 25.28 22.86
C ALA A 38 3.46 26.05 21.79
N GLY A 39 3.83 25.94 20.52
CA GLY A 39 3.11 26.54 19.41
C GLY A 39 1.73 25.91 19.18
N VAL A 40 1.67 24.57 19.21
CA VAL A 40 0.42 23.81 19.08
C VAL A 40 -0.51 24.11 20.26
N ALA A 41 0.00 24.09 21.48
CA ALA A 41 -0.77 24.41 22.68
C ALA A 41 -1.30 25.86 22.68
N ALA A 42 -0.48 26.82 22.23
CA ALA A 42 -0.91 28.21 22.09
C ALA A 42 -2.03 28.37 21.06
N PHE A 43 -1.90 27.70 19.91
CA PHE A 43 -2.94 27.70 18.87
C PHE A 43 -4.23 27.04 19.37
N GLY A 44 -4.14 25.93 20.11
CA GLY A 44 -5.30 25.26 20.72
C GLY A 44 -6.09 26.19 21.65
N LYS A 45 -5.41 26.98 22.48
CA LYS A 45 -6.05 27.99 23.35
C LYS A 45 -6.75 29.09 22.55
N ALA A 46 -6.10 29.58 21.49
CA ALA A 46 -6.67 30.57 20.59
C ALA A 46 -7.92 30.03 19.88
N LEU A 47 -7.88 28.77 19.43
CA LEU A 47 -9.01 28.07 18.81
C LEU A 47 -10.21 27.97 19.77
N THR A 48 -10.00 27.53 21.01
CA THR A 48 -11.07 27.45 22.02
C THR A 48 -11.70 28.80 22.29
N THR A 49 -10.88 29.85 22.38
CA THR A 49 -11.35 31.23 22.60
C THR A 49 -12.16 31.74 21.42
N GLY A 50 -11.67 31.54 20.19
CA GLY A 50 -12.37 31.94 18.96
C GLY A 50 -13.68 31.20 18.78
N TRP A 51 -13.67 29.89 18.98
CA TRP A 51 -14.86 29.06 18.88
C TRP A 51 -15.93 29.44 19.89
N GLY A 52 -15.57 29.66 21.16
CA GLY A 52 -16.51 30.08 22.19
C GLY A 52 -17.15 31.46 21.94
N LYS A 53 -16.59 32.29 21.05
CA LYS A 53 -17.23 33.54 20.60
C LYS A 53 -18.32 33.26 19.55
N LEU A 54 -18.08 32.31 18.66
CA LEU A 54 -18.95 31.99 17.53
C LEU A 54 -20.06 31.00 17.90
N HIS A 55 -19.77 30.06 18.80
CA HIS A 55 -20.65 28.97 19.16
C HIS A 55 -21.01 29.01 20.65
N LYS A 56 -22.32 29.08 20.94
CA LYS A 56 -22.88 29.13 22.30
C LYS A 56 -23.70 27.90 22.67
N GLY A 57 -23.76 26.91 21.77
CA GLY A 57 -24.50 25.67 22.00
C GLY A 57 -23.87 24.83 23.11
N LYS A 58 -24.69 23.98 23.75
CA LYS A 58 -24.22 23.03 24.77
C LYS A 58 -23.37 21.90 24.15
N PHE A 59 -23.69 21.50 22.92
CA PHE A 59 -22.92 20.50 22.17
C PHE A 59 -21.79 21.16 21.38
N PHE A 60 -20.67 20.47 21.17
CA PHE A 60 -19.49 20.99 20.46
C PHE A 60 -18.88 22.25 21.09
N ALA A 61 -19.04 22.48 22.39
CA ALA A 61 -18.60 23.71 23.05
C ALA A 61 -17.07 23.84 23.20
N SER A 62 -16.34 22.73 23.18
CA SER A 62 -14.93 22.68 23.54
C SER A 62 -14.11 21.98 22.45
N PRO A 63 -13.55 22.72 21.48
CA PRO A 63 -12.68 22.13 20.49
C PRO A 63 -11.32 21.78 21.12
N SER A 64 -10.69 20.74 20.60
CA SER A 64 -9.32 20.37 20.93
C SER A 64 -8.56 19.99 19.65
N ILE A 65 -7.24 20.15 19.70
CA ILE A 65 -6.35 19.64 18.67
C ILE A 65 -5.93 18.25 19.10
N ALA A 66 -6.08 17.26 18.23
CA ALA A 66 -5.67 15.90 18.49
C ALA A 66 -4.88 15.37 17.30
N PHE A 67 -3.74 14.75 17.57
CA PHE A 67 -2.88 14.10 16.58
C PHE A 67 -2.94 12.58 16.77
N GLY A 68 -2.89 11.82 15.67
CA GLY A 68 -2.85 10.36 15.75
C GLY A 68 -4.13 9.71 16.28
N THR A 69 -5.29 10.38 16.15
CA THR A 69 -6.58 9.83 16.58
C THR A 69 -6.99 8.67 15.68
N GLY A 70 -6.87 7.45 16.19
CA GLY A 70 -7.26 6.21 15.48
C GLY A 70 -6.22 5.09 15.50
N GLY A 71 -5.09 5.30 16.20
CA GLY A 71 -4.16 4.24 16.57
C GLY A 71 -3.58 3.51 15.35
N LEU A 72 -3.50 2.18 15.44
CA LEU A 72 -2.97 1.33 14.36
C LEU A 72 -3.62 1.62 12.99
N ALA A 73 -4.92 1.93 12.95
CA ALA A 73 -5.61 2.16 11.67
C ALA A 73 -5.11 3.41 10.94
N GLU A 74 -4.79 4.49 11.67
CA GLU A 74 -4.20 5.70 11.06
C GLU A 74 -2.74 5.48 10.68
N VAL A 75 -1.98 4.72 11.48
CA VAL A 75 -0.60 4.35 11.16
C VAL A 75 -0.55 3.58 9.84
N LEU A 76 -1.45 2.61 9.64
CA LEU A 76 -1.51 1.84 8.40
C LEU A 76 -1.87 2.67 7.16
N LYS A 77 -2.51 3.84 7.33
CA LYS A 77 -2.76 4.77 6.20
C LYS A 77 -1.52 5.52 5.74
N GLN A 78 -0.50 5.63 6.59
CA GLN A 78 0.75 6.34 6.30
C GLN A 78 1.81 5.45 5.64
N VAL A 79 1.49 4.18 5.36
CA VAL A 79 2.42 3.25 4.72
C VAL A 79 2.76 3.74 3.31
N SER A 80 4.05 3.93 3.07
CA SER A 80 4.62 4.16 1.73
C SER A 80 5.71 3.13 1.43
N VAL A 81 6.01 2.94 0.15
CA VAL A 81 7.11 2.08 -0.30
C VAL A 81 8.36 2.93 -0.49
N ARG A 82 9.45 2.53 0.16
CA ARG A 82 10.76 3.19 0.03
C ARG A 82 11.81 2.18 -0.41
N PHE A 83 12.80 2.67 -1.14
CA PHE A 83 13.88 1.90 -1.71
C PHE A 83 15.21 2.30 -1.09
N SER A 84 16.05 1.31 -0.76
CA SER A 84 17.39 1.51 -0.23
C SER A 84 18.34 0.47 -0.83
N PRO A 85 19.60 0.83 -1.16
CA PRO A 85 20.16 2.20 -1.09
C PRO A 85 19.58 3.11 -2.17
N GLY A 86 19.53 4.41 -1.90
CA GLY A 86 19.39 5.42 -2.94
C GLY A 86 20.75 5.73 -3.57
N HIS A 87 20.75 6.33 -4.76
CA HIS A 87 22.00 6.79 -5.39
C HIS A 87 22.72 7.86 -4.56
N GLU A 88 21.96 8.80 -3.98
CA GLU A 88 22.50 9.96 -3.25
C GLU A 88 21.93 10.09 -1.83
N THR A 89 20.94 9.26 -1.46
CA THR A 89 20.26 9.31 -0.16
C THR A 89 20.17 7.90 0.44
N PRO A 90 20.08 7.77 1.78
CA PRO A 90 19.94 6.46 2.43
C PRO A 90 18.72 5.67 1.96
N SER A 91 17.63 6.38 1.63
CA SER A 91 16.45 5.82 1.00
C SER A 91 15.79 6.82 0.04
N VAL A 92 14.97 6.30 -0.87
CA VAL A 92 14.28 7.05 -1.91
C VAL A 92 12.80 6.61 -1.91
N ASP A 93 11.88 7.57 -1.92
CA ASP A 93 10.44 7.27 -2.03
C ASP A 93 10.09 6.80 -3.45
N PHE A 94 9.04 6.01 -3.60
CA PHE A 94 8.65 5.44 -4.90
C PHE A 94 8.37 6.53 -5.95
N GLU A 95 7.95 7.72 -5.52
CA GLU A 95 7.69 8.88 -6.39
C GLU A 95 8.94 9.36 -7.14
N ARG A 96 10.14 9.05 -6.63
CA ARG A 96 11.42 9.42 -7.26
C ARG A 96 11.96 8.35 -8.21
N LEU A 97 11.27 7.20 -8.34
CA LEU A 97 11.61 6.18 -9.31
C LEU A 97 11.34 6.68 -10.74
N SER A 98 12.13 6.23 -11.72
CA SER A 98 11.82 6.45 -13.13
C SER A 98 10.54 5.72 -13.55
N ASP A 99 9.92 6.13 -14.65
CA ASP A 99 8.69 5.50 -15.15
C ASP A 99 8.81 3.98 -15.32
N GLY A 100 9.97 3.51 -15.79
CA GLY A 100 10.24 2.07 -15.90
C GLY A 100 10.33 1.37 -14.54
N GLN A 101 10.98 2.01 -13.56
CA GLN A 101 11.06 1.47 -12.19
C GLN A 101 9.70 1.47 -11.49
N GLN A 102 8.88 2.51 -11.70
CA GLN A 102 7.51 2.54 -11.19
C GLN A 102 6.65 1.43 -11.81
N SER A 103 6.80 1.20 -13.12
CA SER A 103 6.10 0.11 -13.82
C SER A 103 6.48 -1.25 -13.24
N LEU A 104 7.76 -1.48 -12.97
CA LEU A 104 8.24 -2.70 -12.28
C LEU A 104 7.68 -2.82 -10.87
N LEU A 105 7.68 -1.75 -10.08
CA LEU A 105 7.09 -1.75 -8.75
C LEU A 105 5.61 -2.13 -8.80
N TYR A 106 4.86 -1.58 -9.77
CA TYR A 106 3.43 -1.85 -9.86
C TYR A 106 3.15 -3.30 -10.20
N ILE A 107 3.86 -3.88 -11.18
CA ILE A 107 3.72 -5.30 -11.51
C ILE A 107 4.08 -6.17 -10.29
N SER A 108 5.19 -5.87 -9.62
CA SER A 108 5.62 -6.60 -8.41
C SER A 108 4.60 -6.54 -7.28
N LEU A 109 3.95 -5.38 -7.06
CA LEU A 109 2.92 -5.24 -6.02
C LEU A 109 1.66 -6.07 -6.34
N VAL A 110 1.26 -6.15 -7.61
CA VAL A 110 0.11 -6.97 -8.03
C VAL A 110 0.42 -8.45 -7.86
N LEU A 111 1.61 -8.89 -8.31
CA LEU A 111 2.04 -10.27 -8.15
C LEU A 111 2.17 -10.67 -6.67
N ALA A 112 2.72 -9.79 -5.83
CA ALA A 112 2.81 -10.02 -4.39
C ALA A 112 1.43 -10.12 -3.73
N ALA A 113 0.49 -9.25 -4.11
CA ALA A 113 -0.88 -9.33 -3.59
C ALA A 113 -1.58 -10.63 -4.00
N HIS A 114 -1.37 -11.06 -5.24
CA HIS A 114 -1.88 -12.34 -5.72
C HIS A 114 -1.26 -13.52 -4.96
N ALA A 115 0.05 -13.53 -4.74
CA ALA A 115 0.72 -14.58 -3.97
C ALA A 115 0.19 -14.66 -2.53
N VAL A 116 -0.11 -13.52 -1.90
CA VAL A 116 -0.78 -13.48 -0.59
C VAL A 116 -2.18 -14.07 -0.65
N ASP A 117 -2.98 -13.72 -1.66
CA ASP A 117 -4.35 -14.26 -1.80
C ASP A 117 -4.32 -15.80 -1.98
N VAL A 118 -3.38 -16.32 -2.77
CA VAL A 118 -3.18 -17.77 -2.97
C VAL A 118 -2.75 -18.47 -1.69
N ALA A 119 -1.74 -17.93 -1.00
CA ALA A 119 -1.26 -18.50 0.26
C ALA A 119 -2.34 -18.50 1.34
N ALA A 120 -3.12 -17.42 1.44
CA ALA A 120 -4.19 -17.31 2.42
C ALA A 120 -5.35 -18.29 2.15
N LEU A 121 -5.60 -18.66 0.90
CA LEU A 121 -6.61 -19.67 0.55
C LEU A 121 -6.11 -21.11 0.75
N ALA A 122 -4.79 -21.33 0.70
CA ALA A 122 -4.19 -22.66 0.84
C ALA A 122 -3.92 -23.07 2.30
N ASP A 123 -3.90 -22.10 3.23
CA ASP A 123 -3.52 -22.30 4.62
C ASP A 123 -4.63 -21.90 5.59
N GLU A 124 -5.13 -22.86 6.37
CA GLU A 124 -6.16 -22.60 7.41
C GLU A 124 -5.62 -21.78 8.59
N GLU A 125 -4.30 -21.78 8.82
CA GLU A 125 -3.63 -20.98 9.85
C GLU A 125 -3.03 -19.68 9.30
N SER A 126 -3.55 -19.20 8.15
CA SER A 126 -3.08 -17.97 7.52
C SER A 126 -3.02 -16.78 8.50
N PRO A 127 -1.94 -15.96 8.48
CA PRO A 127 -1.83 -14.77 9.32
C PRO A 127 -2.73 -13.61 8.83
N PHE A 128 -3.69 -13.88 7.94
CA PHE A 128 -4.63 -12.91 7.39
C PHE A 128 -6.07 -13.27 7.73
N ASP A 129 -6.85 -12.27 8.15
CA ASP A 129 -8.30 -12.37 8.27
C ASP A 129 -8.91 -12.46 6.86
N LEU A 130 -9.38 -13.65 6.46
CA LEU A 130 -9.94 -13.90 5.13
C LEU A 130 -11.17 -13.04 4.81
N ALA A 131 -11.98 -12.68 5.80
CA ALA A 131 -13.15 -11.83 5.60
C ALA A 131 -12.76 -10.38 5.28
N ARG A 132 -11.60 -9.92 5.80
CA ARG A 132 -11.00 -8.61 5.48
C ARG A 132 -10.15 -8.64 4.23
N LEU A 133 -9.35 -9.69 4.05
CA LEU A 133 -8.48 -9.87 2.89
C LEU A 133 -9.34 -9.97 1.63
N ARG A 134 -10.41 -10.78 1.68
CA ARG A 134 -11.25 -11.12 0.52
C ARG A 134 -10.39 -11.60 -0.66
N PRO A 135 -9.63 -12.69 -0.48
CA PRO A 135 -8.75 -13.19 -1.53
C PRO A 135 -9.55 -13.55 -2.78
N ALA A 136 -8.99 -13.24 -3.95
CA ALA A 136 -9.64 -13.56 -5.21
C ALA A 136 -9.56 -15.08 -5.46
N ALA A 137 -10.71 -15.72 -5.72
CA ALA A 137 -10.75 -17.13 -6.11
C ALA A 137 -10.05 -17.40 -7.46
N PHE A 138 -9.92 -16.37 -8.30
CA PHE A 138 -9.19 -16.41 -9.57
C PHE A 138 -8.62 -15.02 -9.88
N THR A 139 -7.39 -14.97 -10.40
CA THR A 139 -6.73 -13.71 -10.77
C THR A 139 -6.48 -13.66 -12.26
N LEU A 140 -7.00 -12.60 -12.89
CA LEU A 140 -6.72 -12.21 -14.27
C LEU A 140 -5.90 -10.92 -14.27
N LEU A 141 -4.70 -10.96 -14.83
CA LEU A 141 -3.81 -9.82 -14.95
C LEU A 141 -3.71 -9.38 -16.41
N ALA A 142 -4.31 -8.24 -16.75
CA ALA A 142 -4.18 -7.63 -18.06
C ALA A 142 -3.09 -6.55 -18.03
N VAL A 143 -2.07 -6.67 -18.87
CA VAL A 143 -0.94 -5.74 -18.99
C VAL A 143 -0.90 -5.18 -20.39
N GLU A 144 -1.06 -3.86 -20.51
CA GLU A 144 -1.03 -3.14 -21.77
C GLU A 144 0.34 -2.49 -21.96
N GLU A 145 0.93 -2.71 -23.13
CA GLU A 145 2.20 -2.14 -23.58
C GLU A 145 3.32 -2.20 -22.51
N PRO A 146 3.64 -3.39 -21.95
CA PRO A 146 4.68 -3.51 -20.94
C PRO A 146 6.07 -3.06 -21.43
N GLU A 147 6.28 -2.96 -22.73
CA GLU A 147 7.48 -2.40 -23.34
C GLU A 147 7.64 -0.88 -23.11
N ASN A 148 6.58 -0.17 -22.75
CA ASN A 148 6.65 1.26 -22.48
C ASN A 148 7.53 1.52 -21.25
N SER A 149 8.53 2.37 -21.43
CA SER A 149 9.45 2.80 -20.37
C SER A 149 10.34 1.68 -19.77
N LEU A 150 10.24 0.43 -20.24
CA LEU A 150 11.09 -0.69 -19.81
C LEU A 150 12.22 -0.98 -20.78
N SER A 151 13.41 -1.26 -20.25
CA SER A 151 14.49 -1.80 -21.07
C SER A 151 14.15 -3.24 -21.52
N PRO A 152 14.71 -3.72 -22.65
CA PRO A 152 14.47 -5.08 -23.13
C PRO A 152 14.77 -6.19 -22.11
N GLN A 153 15.75 -5.96 -21.23
CA GLN A 153 16.10 -6.89 -20.15
C GLN A 153 14.98 -6.98 -19.10
N TYR A 154 14.44 -5.85 -18.66
CA TYR A 154 13.36 -5.82 -17.67
C TYR A 154 12.06 -6.35 -18.25
N LEU A 155 11.77 -6.05 -19.51
CA LEU A 155 10.63 -6.59 -20.23
C LEU A 155 10.65 -8.12 -20.24
N GLY A 156 11.81 -8.73 -20.51
CA GLY A 156 11.97 -10.18 -20.45
C GLY A 156 11.65 -10.77 -19.07
N ARG A 157 12.03 -10.08 -17.99
CA ARG A 157 11.71 -10.50 -16.61
C ARG A 157 10.22 -10.39 -16.30
N VAL A 158 9.59 -9.28 -16.70
CA VAL A 158 8.14 -9.08 -16.54
C VAL A 158 7.37 -10.20 -17.22
N ILE A 159 7.68 -10.49 -18.49
CA ILE A 159 6.99 -11.55 -19.24
C ILE A 159 7.20 -12.92 -18.61
N GLN A 160 8.37 -13.19 -18.01
CA GLN A 160 8.60 -14.43 -17.28
C GLN A 160 7.70 -14.50 -16.04
N SER A 161 7.71 -13.48 -15.18
CA SER A 161 6.86 -13.45 -13.97
C SER A 161 5.37 -13.57 -14.28
N LEU A 162 4.91 -13.02 -15.40
CA LEU A 162 3.51 -13.17 -15.86
C LEU A 162 3.18 -14.61 -16.30
N ARG A 163 4.16 -15.38 -16.77
CA ARG A 163 3.97 -16.81 -17.09
C ARG A 163 3.96 -17.66 -15.83
N ASP A 164 4.89 -17.38 -14.93
CA ASP A 164 5.01 -18.10 -13.66
C ASP A 164 3.67 -18.04 -12.88
N LEU A 165 2.93 -16.92 -13.01
CA LEU A 165 1.56 -16.78 -12.50
C LEU A 165 0.63 -17.96 -12.87
N LYS A 166 0.70 -18.48 -14.09
CA LYS A 166 -0.12 -19.62 -14.52
C LYS A 166 0.31 -20.90 -13.82
N GLU A 167 1.62 -21.11 -13.69
CA GLU A 167 2.19 -22.35 -13.17
C GLU A 167 2.07 -22.44 -11.64
N GLU A 168 2.23 -21.32 -10.94
CA GLU A 168 2.28 -21.26 -9.48
C GLU A 168 0.88 -21.28 -8.82
N SER A 169 -0.13 -20.74 -9.49
CA SER A 169 -1.44 -20.50 -8.86
C SER A 169 -2.66 -20.74 -9.75
N GLY A 170 -2.45 -21.12 -11.02
CA GLY A 170 -3.54 -21.22 -12.00
C GLY A 170 -4.12 -19.87 -12.41
N GLY A 171 -3.44 -18.75 -12.13
CA GLY A 171 -3.83 -17.43 -12.60
C GLY A 171 -3.65 -17.27 -14.12
N GLN A 172 -4.22 -16.20 -14.69
CA GLN A 172 -4.09 -15.89 -16.11
C GLN A 172 -3.53 -14.49 -16.32
N ALA A 173 -2.58 -14.36 -17.25
CA ALA A 173 -2.09 -13.08 -17.72
C ALA A 173 -2.45 -12.86 -19.19
N ILE A 174 -2.91 -11.64 -19.51
CA ILE A 174 -3.15 -11.17 -20.89
C ILE A 174 -2.21 -10.00 -21.12
N VAL A 175 -1.45 -10.05 -22.22
CA VAL A 175 -0.52 -8.99 -22.59
C VAL A 175 -0.93 -8.41 -23.93
N ALA A 176 -1.19 -7.10 -23.97
CA ALA A 176 -1.30 -6.34 -25.21
C ALA A 176 0.05 -5.68 -25.49
N THR A 177 0.62 -5.90 -26.67
CA THR A 177 1.96 -5.43 -27.00
C THR A 177 2.09 -5.15 -28.49
N HIS A 178 2.85 -4.11 -28.82
CA HIS A 178 3.31 -3.81 -30.17
C HIS A 178 4.74 -4.29 -30.41
N SER A 179 5.42 -4.79 -29.37
CA SER A 179 6.80 -5.29 -29.43
C SER A 179 6.90 -6.70 -30.02
N PRO A 180 7.50 -6.86 -31.22
CA PRO A 180 7.69 -8.19 -31.80
C PRO A 180 8.60 -9.10 -30.95
N ALA A 181 9.45 -8.50 -30.10
CA ALA A 181 10.33 -9.23 -29.20
C ALA A 181 9.57 -9.96 -28.08
N ILE A 182 8.39 -9.47 -27.68
CA ILE A 182 7.52 -10.16 -26.72
C ILE A 182 6.82 -11.32 -27.41
N LEU A 183 6.28 -11.11 -28.62
CA LEU A 183 5.60 -12.15 -29.40
C LEU A 183 6.49 -13.36 -29.66
N ARG A 184 7.77 -13.15 -29.97
CA ARG A 184 8.75 -14.25 -30.14
C ARG A 184 8.99 -15.06 -28.87
N ARG A 185 8.73 -14.47 -27.71
CA ARG A 185 8.87 -15.14 -26.41
C ARG A 185 7.57 -15.80 -25.98
N ALA A 186 6.42 -15.43 -26.53
CA ALA A 186 5.18 -16.17 -26.33
C ALA A 186 5.29 -17.48 -27.11
N THR A 187 5.27 -18.63 -26.42
CA THR A 187 5.03 -19.91 -27.09
C THR A 187 3.63 -19.83 -27.70
N PRO A 188 3.47 -19.96 -29.03
CA PRO A 188 2.16 -20.02 -29.63
C PRO A 188 1.59 -21.41 -29.38
N ASP A 189 1.09 -21.64 -28.17
CA ASP A 189 0.48 -22.90 -27.78
C ASP A 189 -1.04 -22.70 -27.67
N LEU A 190 -1.70 -23.03 -28.77
CA LEU A 190 -2.99 -23.71 -28.77
C LEU A 190 -2.74 -25.19 -28.48
#